data_AF-A0A2S7P1N6-F1
#
_entry.id   AF-A0A2S7P1N6-F1
#
_cell.length_a   1.000
_cell.length_b   1.000
_cell.length_c   1.000
_cell.angle_alpha   90.00
_cell.angle_beta   90.00
_cell.angle_gamma   90.00
#
_symmetry.space_group_name_H-M   'P 1'
#
loop_
_entity.id
_entity.type
_entity.pdbx_description
1 polymer ?
#
loop_
_entity_poly.entity_id
_entity_poly.type
_entity_poly.pdbx_seq_one_letter_code
_entity_poly.pdbx_strand_id
1 'polypeptide(L)'
;MKSSPTHSHSLPLLLLLLLLPLCTSLPLSAPTGQNITSSNFQDSKPASKAAAGAAGACTAMTVIFARGTTEPGTLGTLTGPPFIAALSAAVGASQMSVQGVPYPADVPGFLAGGDKGGSAMM
;
A
#
# COMPACT_ATOMS: atom_id res chain seq x y z
N MET A 1 7.87 69.10 9.60
CA MET A 1 8.14 67.91 10.43
C MET A 1 6.95 66.95 10.30
N LYS A 2 7.24 65.64 10.17
CA LYS A 2 6.30 64.48 10.09
C LYS A 2 5.44 64.42 8.81
N SER A 3 5.25 63.30 8.11
CA SER A 3 5.54 61.88 8.39
C SER A 3 5.39 61.09 7.07
N SER A 4 6.34 60.21 6.73
CA SER A 4 6.23 59.26 5.61
C SER A 4 5.91 57.85 6.12
N PRO A 5 5.07 57.07 5.43
CA PRO A 5 4.62 55.75 5.87
C PRO A 5 5.57 54.61 5.49
N THR A 6 5.54 53.60 6.34
CA THR A 6 6.24 52.31 6.35
C THR A 6 5.86 51.40 5.18
N HIS A 7 6.84 50.92 4.41
CA HIS A 7 6.63 49.77 3.49
C HIS A 7 7.92 48.94 3.36
N SER A 8 8.16 48.00 4.28
CA SER A 8 9.34 47.12 4.26
C SER A 8 9.05 45.72 4.82
N HIS A 9 7.89 45.12 4.51
CA HIS A 9 7.59 43.72 4.88
C HIS A 9 6.89 42.88 3.79
N SER A 10 6.64 43.42 2.59
CA SER A 10 5.91 42.71 1.51
C SER A 10 6.81 41.94 0.53
N LEU A 11 8.12 42.21 0.52
CA LEU A 11 9.07 41.60 -0.43
C LEU A 11 9.48 40.14 -0.12
N PRO A 12 9.62 39.67 1.15
CA PRO A 12 10.03 38.29 1.41
C PRO A 12 8.89 37.28 1.24
N LEU A 13 7.63 37.71 1.41
CA LEU A 13 6.46 36.84 1.30
C LEU A 13 6.13 36.49 -0.16
N LEU A 14 6.29 37.45 -1.08
CA LEU A 14 6.04 37.24 -2.51
C LEU A 14 7.08 36.31 -3.15
N LEU A 15 8.34 36.36 -2.70
CA LEU A 15 9.39 35.46 -3.17
C LEU A 15 9.17 34.01 -2.70
N LEU A 16 8.63 33.82 -1.49
CA LEU A 16 8.31 32.49 -0.96
C LEU A 16 7.16 31.80 -1.70
N LEU A 17 6.16 32.55 -2.17
CA LEU A 17 5.03 32.04 -2.96
C LEU A 17 5.41 31.59 -4.38
N LEU A 18 6.49 32.14 -4.95
CA LEU A 18 6.94 31.80 -6.31
C LEU A 18 7.82 30.54 -6.39
N LEU A 19 8.45 30.11 -5.29
CA LEU A 19 9.32 28.90 -5.26
C LEU A 19 8.58 27.61 -4.87
N LEU A 20 7.33 27.71 -4.39
CA LEU A 20 6.51 26.55 -4.02
C LEU A 20 6.19 25.55 -5.17
N PRO A 21 6.02 25.96 -6.44
CA PRO A 21 5.66 25.02 -7.51
C PRO A 21 6.84 24.19 -8.05
N LEU A 22 8.10 24.47 -7.65
CA LEU A 22 9.27 23.73 -8.14
C LEU A 22 9.56 22.44 -7.35
N CYS A 23 8.94 22.24 -6.18
CA CYS A 23 9.17 21.06 -5.35
C CYS A 23 8.31 19.84 -5.72
N THR A 24 7.35 19.94 -6.65
CA THR A 24 6.42 18.83 -6.97
C THR A 24 6.77 18.01 -8.21
N SER A 25 7.84 18.31 -8.93
CA SER A 25 8.30 17.47 -10.05
C SER A 25 9.54 16.66 -9.69
N LEU A 26 9.39 15.67 -8.80
CA LEU A 26 10.30 14.54 -8.80
C LEU A 26 9.85 13.56 -9.90
N PRO A 27 10.73 13.17 -10.84
CA PRO A 27 10.40 12.11 -11.79
C PRO A 27 10.19 10.80 -11.03
N LEU A 28 8.98 10.24 -11.14
CA LEU A 28 8.65 8.90 -10.72
C LEU A 28 9.46 7.93 -11.59
N SER A 29 10.46 7.26 -11.02
CA SER A 29 11.15 6.14 -11.68
C SER A 29 10.12 5.15 -12.20
N ALA A 30 10.04 5.01 -13.52
CA ALA A 30 9.30 3.93 -14.14
C ALA A 30 9.96 2.60 -13.71
N PRO A 31 9.21 1.61 -13.19
CA PRO A 31 9.74 0.26 -13.12
C PRO A 31 9.86 -0.27 -14.56
N THR A 32 11.08 -0.28 -15.07
CA THR A 32 11.45 -1.15 -16.18
C THR A 32 11.07 -2.58 -15.81
N GLY A 33 10.31 -3.24 -16.68
CA GLY A 33 9.75 -4.57 -16.44
C GLY A 33 10.77 -5.54 -15.88
N GLN A 34 10.52 -6.03 -14.67
CA GLN A 34 11.36 -7.03 -14.04
C GLN A 34 10.87 -8.42 -14.45
N ASN A 35 11.77 -9.10 -15.15
CA ASN A 35 11.79 -10.53 -15.39
C ASN A 35 11.43 -11.30 -14.11
N ILE A 36 10.43 -12.18 -14.22
CA ILE A 36 9.86 -12.91 -13.10
C ILE A 36 10.84 -14.02 -12.69
N THR A 37 11.82 -13.67 -11.86
CA THR A 37 12.68 -14.65 -11.19
C THR A 37 12.45 -14.56 -9.69
N SER A 38 11.59 -15.47 -9.21
CA SER A 38 11.30 -15.81 -7.82
C SER A 38 12.44 -15.51 -6.84
N SER A 39 12.37 -14.40 -6.09
CA SER A 39 13.22 -14.17 -4.90
C SER A 39 12.91 -12.85 -4.17
N ASN A 40 11.74 -12.73 -3.53
CA ASN A 40 11.58 -12.01 -2.25
C ASN A 40 10.12 -12.05 -1.75
N PHE A 41 9.81 -13.03 -0.91
CA PHE A 41 8.69 -12.91 0.02
C PHE A 41 9.22 -12.17 1.25
N GLN A 42 9.11 -10.84 1.22
CA GLN A 42 9.62 -9.96 2.26
C GLN A 42 8.66 -9.92 3.45
N ASP A 43 9.01 -10.73 4.44
CA ASP A 43 8.56 -10.66 5.83
C ASP A 43 9.25 -9.47 6.51
N SER A 44 8.52 -8.38 6.80
CA SER A 44 8.91 -7.32 7.75
C SER A 44 7.77 -6.31 7.98
N LYS A 45 7.25 -6.26 9.22
CA LYS A 45 6.66 -5.10 9.96
C LYS A 45 5.25 -5.35 10.54
N PRO A 46 5.00 -5.02 11.84
CA PRO A 46 3.69 -5.17 12.47
C PRO A 46 2.70 -4.15 11.90
N ALA A 47 1.44 -4.58 11.83
CA ALA A 47 0.28 -3.92 11.26
C ALA A 47 0.23 -2.40 11.50
N SER A 48 0.84 -1.65 10.59
CA SER A 48 0.61 -0.23 10.41
C SER A 48 -0.44 -0.13 9.31
N LYS A 49 -1.71 0.10 9.70
CA LYS A 49 -2.80 0.55 8.83
C LYS A 49 -2.77 -0.10 7.45
N ALA A 50 -3.38 -1.29 7.30
CA ALA A 50 -3.50 -2.07 6.06
C ALA A 50 -3.04 -1.23 4.87
N ALA A 51 -1.75 -1.33 4.55
CA ALA A 51 -1.14 -0.43 3.60
C ALA A 51 -1.97 -0.60 2.33
N ALA A 52 -2.80 0.38 2.00
CA ALA A 52 -3.45 0.46 0.72
C ALA A 52 -2.32 0.24 -0.29
N GLY A 53 -2.36 -0.92 -0.95
CA GLY A 53 -1.20 -1.56 -1.57
C GLY A 53 -0.26 -0.53 -2.19
N ALA A 54 0.89 -0.34 -1.54
CA ALA A 54 2.03 0.45 -1.99
C ALA A 54 1.74 1.56 -3.01
N ALA A 55 0.85 2.54 -2.74
CA ALA A 55 0.64 3.73 -3.59
C ALA A 55 0.77 3.49 -5.12
N GLY A 56 0.31 2.33 -5.59
CA GLY A 56 0.29 1.98 -7.01
C GLY A 56 -0.88 2.71 -7.65
N ALA A 57 -0.80 2.98 -8.95
CA ALA A 57 -1.98 3.39 -9.70
C ALA A 57 -3.14 2.47 -9.32
N CYS A 58 -4.29 3.04 -8.98
CA CYS A 58 -5.45 2.27 -8.53
C CYS A 58 -5.76 1.18 -9.56
N THR A 59 -5.69 -0.07 -9.14
CA THR A 59 -6.10 -1.20 -9.97
C THR A 59 -7.62 -1.29 -9.96
N ALA A 60 -8.22 -1.78 -11.06
CA ALA A 60 -9.67 -1.94 -11.14
C ALA A 60 -10.24 -2.89 -10.07
N MET A 61 -9.43 -3.85 -9.63
CA MET A 61 -9.77 -4.82 -8.60
C MET A 61 -8.71 -4.86 -7.50
N THR A 62 -9.13 -5.00 -6.25
CA THR A 62 -8.24 -5.31 -5.11
C THR A 62 -8.74 -6.58 -4.44
N VAL A 63 -7.83 -7.53 -4.23
CA VAL A 63 -8.10 -8.80 -3.55
C VAL A 63 -7.35 -8.83 -2.25
N ILE A 64 -8.09 -8.86 -1.14
CA ILE A 64 -7.55 -9.11 0.20
C ILE A 64 -7.85 -10.56 0.54
N PHE A 65 -6.81 -11.36 0.81
CA PHE A 65 -6.95 -12.79 1.06
C PHE A 65 -6.35 -13.18 2.41
N ALA A 66 -7.16 -13.84 3.24
CA ALA A 66 -6.69 -14.51 4.45
C ALA A 66 -6.51 -16.00 4.16
N ARG A 67 -5.31 -16.53 4.42
CA ARG A 67 -4.98 -17.94 4.25
C ARG A 67 -5.77 -18.86 5.22
N GLY A 68 -5.57 -20.16 5.12
CA GLY A 68 -6.10 -21.15 6.06
C GLY A 68 -5.19 -21.39 7.27
N THR A 69 -5.72 -22.04 8.31
CA THR A 69 -4.98 -22.44 9.51
C THR A 69 -3.78 -23.31 9.14
N THR A 70 -2.63 -23.05 9.75
CA THR A 70 -1.32 -23.69 9.52
C THR A 70 -0.68 -23.47 8.15
N GLU A 71 -1.30 -22.69 7.26
CA GLU A 71 -0.66 -22.36 6.00
C GLU A 71 0.50 -21.37 6.22
N PRO A 72 1.60 -21.51 5.46
CA PRO A 72 2.73 -20.58 5.53
C PRO A 72 2.47 -19.28 4.76
N GLY A 73 3.30 -18.26 5.01
CA GLY A 73 3.23 -16.98 4.32
C GLY A 73 1.93 -16.21 4.59
N THR A 74 1.51 -15.34 3.67
CA THR A 74 0.27 -14.54 3.82
C THR A 74 -0.87 -14.99 2.92
N LEU A 75 -0.56 -15.73 1.85
CA LEU A 75 -1.54 -16.29 0.90
C LEU A 75 -1.74 -17.80 1.05
N GLY A 76 -0.92 -18.47 1.85
CA GLY A 76 -0.89 -19.92 1.87
C GLY A 76 -0.36 -20.54 0.58
N THR A 77 -0.57 -21.83 0.43
CA THR A 77 -0.08 -22.61 -0.73
C THR A 77 -1.20 -23.37 -1.44
N LEU A 78 -2.31 -23.63 -0.75
CA LEU A 78 -3.37 -24.47 -1.29
C LEU A 78 -4.38 -23.67 -2.11
N THR A 79 -5.03 -22.68 -1.51
CA THR A 79 -6.15 -21.97 -2.15
C THR A 79 -5.73 -20.61 -2.70
N GLY A 80 -4.92 -19.86 -1.96
CA GLY A 80 -4.56 -18.49 -2.33
C GLY A 80 -3.88 -18.40 -3.69
N PRO A 81 -2.71 -19.03 -3.92
CA PRO A 81 -2.01 -18.93 -5.20
C PRO A 81 -2.85 -19.35 -6.43
N PRO A 82 -3.55 -20.50 -6.46
CA PRO A 82 -4.35 -20.85 -7.64
C PRO A 82 -5.56 -19.93 -7.82
N PHE A 83 -6.18 -19.42 -6.76
CA PHE A 83 -7.26 -18.44 -6.85
C PHE A 83 -6.77 -17.11 -7.47
N ILE A 84 -5.64 -16.59 -6.99
CA ILE A 84 -5.03 -15.37 -7.53
C ILE A 84 -4.63 -15.56 -9.00
N ALA A 85 -4.06 -16.72 -9.36
CA ALA A 85 -3.69 -17.03 -10.73
C ALA A 85 -4.90 -17.07 -11.67
N ALA A 86 -6.00 -17.69 -11.23
CA ALA A 86 -7.24 -17.74 -12.00
C ALA A 86 -7.87 -16.36 -12.18
N LEU A 87 -7.89 -15.53 -11.13
CA LEU A 87 -8.35 -14.15 -11.23
C LEU A 87 -7.49 -13.34 -12.19
N SER A 88 -6.16 -13.43 -12.06
CA SER A 88 -5.21 -12.72 -12.92
C SER A 88 -5.40 -13.10 -14.40
N ALA A 89 -5.70 -14.37 -14.70
CA ALA A 89 -6.02 -14.82 -16.04
C ALA A 89 -7.38 -14.27 -16.56
N ALA A 90 -8.37 -14.08 -15.67
CA ALA A 90 -9.70 -13.60 -16.04
C ALA A 90 -9.76 -12.08 -16.22
N VAL A 91 -9.12 -11.31 -15.33
CA VAL A 91 -9.23 -9.83 -15.31
C VAL A 91 -7.99 -9.13 -15.86
N GLY A 92 -6.89 -9.86 -16.03
CA GLY A 92 -5.58 -9.34 -16.41
C GLY A 92 -4.76 -8.93 -15.19
N ALA A 93 -3.50 -9.39 -15.13
CA ALA A 93 -2.59 -9.16 -14.00
C ALA A 93 -2.41 -7.67 -13.64
N SER A 94 -2.44 -6.78 -14.63
CA SER A 94 -2.29 -5.32 -14.41
C SER A 94 -3.55 -4.64 -13.89
N GLN A 95 -4.69 -5.32 -13.87
CA GLN A 95 -5.98 -4.79 -13.41
C GLN A 95 -6.29 -5.14 -11.96
N MET A 96 -5.43 -5.92 -11.30
CA MET A 96 -5.66 -6.35 -9.93
C MET A 96 -4.46 -6.12 -9.02
N SER A 97 -4.75 -5.75 -7.78
CA SER A 97 -3.80 -5.72 -6.67
C SER A 97 -4.15 -6.81 -5.67
N VAL A 98 -3.14 -7.48 -5.12
CA VAL A 98 -3.31 -8.62 -4.23
C VAL A 98 -2.59 -8.36 -2.92
N GLN A 99 -3.32 -8.47 -1.82
CA GLN A 99 -2.78 -8.32 -0.49
C GLN A 99 -3.16 -9.53 0.37
N GLY A 100 -2.15 -10.27 0.83
CA GLY A 100 -2.36 -11.27 1.87
C GLY A 100 -2.52 -10.61 3.24
N VAL A 101 -3.42 -11.14 4.08
CA VAL A 101 -3.61 -10.66 5.45
C VAL A 101 -2.50 -11.25 6.35
N PRO A 102 -1.66 -10.43 6.99
CA PRO A 102 -0.64 -10.91 7.92
C PRO A 102 -1.27 -11.22 9.29
N TYR A 103 -1.85 -12.41 9.42
CA TYR A 103 -2.40 -12.91 10.68
C TYR A 103 -1.73 -14.24 11.09
N PRO A 104 -1.85 -14.70 12.35
CA PRO A 104 -1.13 -15.88 12.84
C PRO A 104 -1.47 -17.21 12.14
N ALA A 105 -2.71 -17.40 11.72
CA ALA A 105 -3.20 -18.66 11.13
C ALA A 105 -2.97 -19.89 12.00
N ASP A 106 -3.26 -19.81 13.30
CA ASP A 106 -3.06 -20.87 14.27
C ASP A 106 -4.37 -21.53 14.71
N VAL A 107 -4.27 -22.75 15.23
CA VAL A 107 -5.43 -23.55 15.69
C VAL A 107 -6.18 -22.87 16.85
N PRO A 108 -5.53 -22.31 17.89
CA PRO A 108 -6.23 -21.57 18.93
C PRO A 108 -7.08 -20.42 18.39
N GLY A 109 -6.54 -19.61 17.47
CA GLY A 109 -7.28 -18.53 16.82
C GLY A 109 -8.51 -19.05 16.07
N PHE A 110 -8.37 -20.12 15.30
CA PHE A 110 -9.49 -20.76 14.61
C PHE A 110 -10.59 -21.23 15.57
N LEU A 111 -10.23 -21.94 16.64
CA LEU A 111 -11.19 -22.44 17.63
C LEU A 111 -11.87 -21.32 18.44
N ALA A 112 -11.21 -20.18 18.59
CA ALA A 112 -11.77 -18.99 19.22
C ALA A 112 -12.73 -18.20 18.30
N GLY A 113 -12.97 -18.69 17.07
CA GLY A 113 -13.85 -18.03 16.09
C GLY A 113 -13.11 -17.11 15.12
N GLY A 114 -11.78 -17.19 15.05
CA GLY A 114 -10.94 -16.35 14.21
C GLY A 114 -10.18 -15.27 15.00
N ASP A 115 -9.55 -14.36 14.27
CA ASP A 115 -8.74 -13.30 14.87
C ASP A 115 -9.63 -12.23 15.53
N LYS A 116 -9.52 -12.08 16.85
CA LYS A 116 -10.30 -11.10 17.62
C LYS A 116 -10.00 -9.66 17.25
N GLY A 117 -8.74 -9.35 16.93
CA GLY A 117 -8.33 -8.00 16.56
C GLY A 117 -8.94 -7.57 15.23
N GLY A 118 -8.85 -8.45 14.23
CA GLY A 118 -9.42 -8.24 12.90
C GLY A 118 -10.94 -8.19 12.91
N SER A 119 -11.60 -9.09 13.63
CA SER A 119 -13.08 -9.11 13.71
C SER A 119 -13.65 -7.91 14.46
N ALA A 120 -12.91 -7.29 15.39
CA ALA A 120 -13.34 -6.07 16.07
C ALA A 120 -13.29 -4.81 15.19
N MET A 121 -12.62 -4.85 14.03
CA MET A 121 -12.51 -3.71 13.10
C MET A 121 -13.59 -3.70 12.01
N MET A 122 -14.52 -4.65 12.04
CA MET A 122 -15.58 -4.83 11.04
C MET A 122 -16.93 -4.30 11.53
#